data_AF-A0A565EAT6-F1
#
_entry.id   AF-A0A565EAT6-F1
#
_cell.length_a   1.000
_cell.length_b   1.000
_cell.length_c   1.000
_cell.angle_alpha   90.00
_cell.angle_beta   90.00
_cell.angle_gamma   90.00
#
_symmetry.space_group_name_H-M   'P 1'
#
loop_
_entity.id
_entity.type
_entity.pdbx_description
1 polymer ?
#
loop_
_entity_poly.entity_id
_entity_poly.type
_entity_poly.pdbx_seq_one_letter_code
_entity_poly.pdbx_strand_id
1 'polypeptide(L)' 'MQGKKLGLVFFVLGVLFIHLYTTVPFLWALLGISLAYPLVVTKGVLSMLPAFAPPIGGVLLVVGSLIYGQKVRR' A
#
# COMPACT_ATOMS: atom_id res chain seq x y z
N MET A 1 -1.47 -7.41 -23.98
CA MET A 1 -0.58 -7.48 -22.80
C MET A 1 -0.82 -6.33 -21.81
N GLN A 2 -1.47 -5.23 -22.23
CA GLN A 2 -1.72 -4.05 -21.39
C GLN A 2 -2.49 -4.34 -20.08
N GLY A 3 -3.59 -5.11 -20.12
CA GLY A 3 -4.35 -5.44 -18.90
C GLY A 3 -3.53 -6.15 -17.81
N LYS A 4 -2.63 -7.09 -18.20
CA LYS A 4 -1.73 -7.75 -17.25
C LYS A 4 -0.72 -6.77 -16.64
N LYS A 5 -0.15 -5.86 -17.44
CA LYS A 5 0.75 -4.82 -16.91
C LYS A 5 0.01 -3.89 -15.94
N LEU A 6 -1.22 -3.48 -16.27
CA LEU A 6 -2.05 -2.61 -15.43
C LEU A 6 -2.39 -3.28 -14.09
N GLY A 7 -2.85 -4.54 -14.12
CA GLY A 7 -3.16 -5.30 -12.91
C GLY A 7 -1.93 -5.49 -12.01
N LEU A 8 -0.76 -5.75 -12.60
CA LEU A 8 0.51 -5.83 -11.87
C LEU A 8 0.87 -4.49 -11.21
N VAL A 9 0.70 -3.37 -11.92
CA VAL A 9 0.98 -2.03 -11.36
C VAL A 9 0.08 -1.76 -10.16
N PHE A 10 -1.22 -2.00 -10.26
CA PHE A 10 -2.13 -1.82 -9.13
C PHE A 10 -1.79 -2.74 -7.96
N PHE A 11 -1.43 -3.98 -8.25
CA PHE A 11 -1.01 -4.94 -7.22
C PHE A 11 0.24 -4.44 -6.48
N VAL A 12 1.29 -4.05 -7.22
CA VAL A 12 2.53 -3.54 -6.62
C VAL A 12 2.28 -2.26 -5.81
N LEU A 13 1.45 -1.34 -6.31
CA LEU A 13 1.05 -0.14 -5.56
C LEU A 13 0.33 -0.51 -4.27
N GLY A 14 -0.56 -1.50 -4.30
CA GLY A 14 -1.25 -2.00 -3.10
C GLY A 14 -0.29 -2.59 -2.07
N VAL A 15 0.66 -3.42 -2.50
CA VAL A 15 1.73 -3.96 -1.64
C VAL A 15 2.51 -2.81 -0.99
N LEU A 16 2.96 -1.84 -1.78
CA LEU A 16 3.75 -0.71 -1.30
C LEU A 16 2.98 0.12 -0.28
N PHE A 17 1.71 0.43 -0.52
CA PHE A 17 0.87 1.15 0.43
C PHE A 17 0.75 0.44 1.77
N ILE A 18 0.52 -0.87 1.77
CA ILE A 18 0.44 -1.63 3.02
C ILE A 18 1.79 -1.59 3.74
N HIS A 19 2.89 -1.90 3.06
CA HIS A 19 4.18 -2.05 3.73
C HIS A 19 4.73 -0.71 4.22
N LEU A 20 4.62 0.36 3.43
CA LEU A 20 5.09 1.70 3.80
C LEU A 20 4.33 2.29 5.00
N TYR A 21 3.06 1.94 5.18
CA TYR A 21 2.25 2.50 6.27
C TYR A 21 2.01 1.55 7.45
N THR A 22 2.45 0.29 7.36
CA THR A 22 2.33 -0.68 8.47
C THR A 22 3.66 -1.30 8.86
N THR A 23 4.31 -2.01 7.93
CA THR A 23 5.48 -2.83 8.19
C THR A 23 6.73 -1.99 8.42
N VAL A 24 6.97 -0.99 7.56
CA VAL A 24 8.14 -0.12 7.69
C VAL A 24 8.07 0.76 8.95
N PRO A 25 6.93 1.39 9.31
CA PRO A 25 6.79 2.09 10.58
C PRO A 25 7.00 1.16 11.79
N PHE A 26 6.51 -0.07 11.73
CA PHE A 26 6.73 -1.07 12.78
C PHE A 26 8.22 -1.40 12.93
N LEU A 27 8.92 -1.67 11.83
CA LEU A 27 10.37 -1.92 11.84
C LEU A 27 11.16 -0.69 12.31
N TRP A 28 10.70 0.51 11.93
CA TRP A 28 11.30 1.78 12.36
C TRP A 28 11.22 1.95 13.88
N ALA A 29 10.05 1.64 14.46
CA ALA A 29 9.85 1.63 15.92
C ALA A 29 10.66 0.52 16.60
N LEU A 30 10.76 -0.65 15.99
CA LEU A 30 11.54 -1.78 16.52
C LEU A 30 13.03 -1.49 16.59
N LEU A 31 13.58 -0.76 15.61
CA LEU A 31 14.97 -0.31 15.59
C LEU A 31 15.26 0.82 16.60
N GLY A 32 14.24 1.29 17.33
CA GLY A 32 14.40 2.36 18.33
C GLY A 32 14.78 3.70 17.73
N ILE A 33 14.47 3.93 16.45
CA ILE A 33 14.80 5.20 15.79
C ILE A 33 13.94 6.30 16.42
N SER A 34 14.61 7.23 17.12
CA SER A 34 13.95 8.26 17.92
C SER A 34 13.23 9.34 17.08
N LEU A 35 13.48 9.39 15.77
CA LEU A 35 12.76 10.28 14.85
C LEU A 35 11.43 9.66 14.43
N ALA A 36 10.41 10.51 14.32
CA ALA A 36 9.12 10.15 13.74
C ALA A 36 9.31 9.62 12.31
N TYR A 37 8.56 8.56 11.97
CA TYR A 37 8.60 7.99 10.64
C TYR A 37 8.15 9.03 9.60
N PRO A 38 8.97 9.32 8.56
CA PRO A 38 8.78 10.50 7.71
C PRO A 38 7.48 10.52 6.90
N LEU A 39 6.86 9.36 6.64
CA LEU A 39 5.60 9.28 5.89
C LEU A 39 4.36 9.36 6.80
N VAL A 40 4.53 9.37 8.12
CA VAL A 40 3.41 9.55 9.07
C VAL A 40 3.25 11.03 9.35
N VAL A 41 2.17 11.60 8.82
CA VAL A 41 1.75 12.97 9.14
C VAL A 41 1.13 12.97 10.53
N THR A 42 1.69 13.74 11.47
CA THR A 42 1.25 13.75 12.87
C THR A 42 0.39 14.94 13.25
N LYS A 43 0.12 15.86 12.31
CA LYS A 43 -0.61 17.12 12.58
C LYS A 43 -1.75 17.36 11.59
N GLY A 44 -2.87 17.85 12.11
CA GLY A 44 -4.05 18.24 11.33
C GLY A 44 -4.90 17.07 10.83
N VAL A 45 -5.92 17.36 10.01
CA VAL A 45 -6.87 16.38 9.46
C VAL A 45 -6.16 15.28 8.64
N LEU A 46 -5.01 15.62 8.04
CA LEU A 46 -4.18 14.69 7.27
C LEU A 46 -3.52 13.60 8.13
N SER A 47 -3.53 13.72 9.46
CA SER A 47 -3.03 12.67 10.37
C SER A 47 -3.85 11.39 10.34
N MET A 48 -5.07 11.43 9.78
CA MET A 48 -5.90 10.24 9.58
C MET A 48 -5.52 9.46 8.31
N LEU A 49 -4.81 10.07 7.35
CA LEU A 49 -4.45 9.41 6.07
C LEU A 49 -3.71 8.07 6.25
N PRO A 50 -2.71 7.94 7.15
CA PRO A 50 -2.03 6.67 7.38
C PRO A 50 -2.98 5.54 7.82
N ALA A 51 -4.10 5.84 8.49
CA ALA A 51 -5.08 4.84 8.90
C ALA A 51 -5.88 4.28 7.70
N PHE A 52 -6.02 5.06 6.63
CA PHE A 52 -6.73 4.65 5.41
C PHE A 52 -5.81 4.02 4.35
N ALA A 53 -4.50 4.20 4.46
CA ALA A 53 -3.54 3.63 3.53
C ALA A 53 -3.58 2.09 3.44
N PRO A 54 -3.69 1.31 4.55
CA PRO A 54 -3.78 -0.14 4.47
C PRO A 54 -5.08 -0.65 3.82
N PRO A 55 -6.28 -0.12 4.15
CA PRO A 55 -7.51 -0.46 3.43
C PRO A 55 -7.42 -0.15 1.93
N ILE A 56 -6.89 1.02 1.55
CA ILE A 56 -6.71 1.42 0.14
C ILE A 56 -5.75 0.45 -0.57
N GLY A 57 -4.63 0.11 0.08
CA GLY A 57 -3.67 -0.86 -0.44
C GLY A 57 -4.28 -2.25 -0.62
N GLY A 58 -5.14 -2.68 0.31
CA GLY A 58 -5.89 -3.94 0.21
C GLY A 58 -6.84 -3.97 -1.00
N VAL A 59 -7.58 -2.88 -1.23
CA VAL A 59 -8.46 -2.76 -2.42
C VAL A 59 -7.63 -2.80 -3.70
N LEU A 60 -6.50 -2.10 -3.74
CA LEU A 60 -5.58 -2.11 -4.89
C LEU A 60 -5.02 -3.51 -5.21
N LEU A 61 -4.68 -4.29 -4.18
CA LEU A 61 -4.25 -5.69 -4.36
C LEU A 61 -5.35 -6.55 -4.96
N VAL A 62 -6.56 -6.46 -4.43
CA VAL A 62 -7.71 -7.24 -4.91
C VAL A 62 -8.04 -6.85 -6.35
N VAL A 63 -8.18 -5.56 -6.65
CA VAL A 63 -8.50 -5.09 -8.00
C VAL A 63 -7.36 -5.43 -8.98
N GLY A 64 -6.10 -5.21 -8.58
CA GLY A 64 -4.94 -5.54 -9.40
C GLY A 64 -4.84 -7.02 -9.74
N SER A 65 -5.07 -7.90 -8.76
CA SER A 65 -5.07 -9.36 -8.97
C SER A 65 -6.21 -9.82 -9.86
N LEU A 66 -7.41 -9.25 -9.73
CA LEU A 66 -8.56 -9.53 -10.60
C LEU A 66 -8.27 -9.12 -12.06
N ILE A 67 -7.75 -7.92 -12.28
CA ILE A 67 -7.39 -7.41 -13.62
C ILE A 67 -6.27 -8.25 -14.25
N TYR A 68 -5.28 -8.65 -13.45
CA TYR A 68 -4.18 -9.51 -13.90
C TYR A 68 -4.69 -10.90 -14.33
N GLY A 69 -5.57 -11.50 -13.53
CA GLY A 69 -6.13 -12.84 -13.74
C GLY A 69 -7.20 -12.92 -14.83
N GLN A 70 -7.91 -11.83 -15.12
CA GLN A 70 -9.00 -11.79 -16.12
C GLN A 70 -8.59 -12.27 -17.51
N LYS A 71 -7.31 -12.15 -17.90
CA LYS A 71 -6.86 -12.53 -19.24
C LYS A 71 -6.55 -14.03 -19.41
N VAL A 72 -6.60 -14.83 -18.34
CA VAL A 72 -6.36 -16.28 -18.40
C VAL A 72 -7.66 -17.06 -18.65
N ARG A 73 -8.82 -16.40 -18.53
CA ARG A 73 -10.15 -17.03 -18.58
C ARG A 73 -10.94 -16.79 -19.87
N ARG A 74 -10.30 -16.31 -20.94
CA ARG A 74 -10.90 -16.19 -22.28
C ARG A 74 -10.14 -17.02 -23.28
#